data_AF-A0A7K6W1D0-F1
#
_entry.id   AF-A0A7K6W1D0-F1
#
_cell.length_a   1.000
_cell.length_b   1.000
_cell.length_c   1.000
_cell.angle_alpha   90.00
_cell.angle_beta   90.00
_cell.angle_gamma   90.00
#
_symmetry.space_group_name_H-M   'P 1'
#
loop_
_entity.id
_entity.type
_entity.pdbx_description
1 polymer ?
#
loop_
_entity_poly.entity_id
_entity_poly.type
_entity_poly.pdbx_seq_one_letter_code
_entity_poly.pdbx_strand_id
1 'polypeptide(L)'
;VVDADGRSIPFKALYGEQKAIVVFVRNFLCYTCKEYVEDLAKVPQAFLQEANVRLIVIGQSSYHHIKPFCSLTGYTHEMYVDPQREIYKTLGMKRGEGNNISVRSPHVKSNTLLGSIRSMWRAMTGPAFDFQGDPAQQGGALILGPGNEVHFLHLDKNRLDHVPINTVLQLAGVKTVNFTNKTQIIDI
;
A
#
# COMPACT_ATOMS: atom_id res chain seq x y z
N VAL A 1 15.15 4.15 -0.01
CA VAL A 1 13.83 4.77 0.20
C VAL A 1 14.00 6.06 0.98
N VAL A 2 13.01 6.94 0.99
CA VAL A 2 13.02 8.21 1.72
C VAL A 2 11.86 8.24 2.71
N ASP A 3 12.11 8.67 3.94
CA ASP A 3 11.09 8.78 5.00
C ASP A 3 10.31 10.12 4.94
N ALA A 4 9.34 10.29 5.84
CA ALA A 4 8.47 11.46 5.91
C ALA A 4 9.20 12.78 6.23
N ASP A 5 10.46 12.74 6.66
CA ASP A 5 11.30 13.90 6.94
C ASP A 5 12.38 14.11 5.87
N GLY A 6 12.35 13.34 4.78
CA GLY A 6 13.27 13.48 3.66
C GLY A 6 14.59 12.73 3.85
N ARG A 7 14.71 11.88 4.87
CA ARG A 7 15.95 11.14 5.14
C ARG A 7 16.01 9.88 4.27
N SER A 8 17.16 9.67 3.64
CA SER A 8 17.41 8.48 2.82
C SER A 8 17.80 7.29 3.69
N ILE A 9 17.13 6.16 3.48
CA ILE A 9 17.31 4.92 4.21
C ILE A 9 17.56 3.78 3.19
N PRO A 10 18.60 2.95 3.39
CA PRO A 10 18.81 1.76 2.58
C PRO A 10 17.60 0.83 2.64
N PHE A 11 17.13 0.33 1.49
CA PHE A 11 15.94 -0.55 1.45
C PHE A 11 16.11 -1.80 2.32
N LYS A 12 17.33 -2.36 2.39
CA LYS A 12 17.67 -3.50 3.25
C LYS A 12 17.41 -3.24 4.73
N ALA A 13 17.50 -2.00 5.21
CA ALA A 13 17.24 -1.67 6.61
C ALA A 13 15.75 -1.86 7.00
N LEU A 14 14.85 -1.96 6.02
CA LEU A 14 13.43 -2.20 6.28
C LEU A 14 13.12 -3.65 6.68
N TYR A 15 13.96 -4.61 6.30
CA TYR A 15 13.69 -6.03 6.49
C TYR A 15 14.90 -6.85 7.00
N GLY A 16 16.06 -6.21 7.21
CA GLY A 16 17.30 -6.91 7.57
C GLY A 16 17.20 -7.68 8.88
N GLU A 17 16.65 -7.06 9.93
CA GLU A 17 16.56 -7.65 11.27
C GLU A 17 15.20 -8.30 11.56
N GLN A 18 14.17 -7.90 10.82
CA GLN A 18 12.78 -8.25 11.11
C GLN A 18 12.02 -8.49 9.80
N LYS A 19 11.10 -9.46 9.80
CA LYS A 19 10.21 -9.71 8.66
C LYS A 19 9.35 -8.46 8.39
N ALA A 20 9.23 -8.08 7.14
CA ALA A 20 8.44 -6.94 6.71
C ALA A 20 7.49 -7.33 5.58
N ILE A 21 6.22 -6.97 5.75
CA ILE A 21 5.26 -6.86 4.65
C ILE A 21 5.48 -5.49 4.03
N VAL A 22 5.93 -5.46 2.77
CA VAL A 22 6.21 -4.23 2.02
C VAL A 22 5.23 -4.11 0.87
N VAL A 23 4.36 -3.10 0.94
CA VAL A 23 3.35 -2.80 -0.08
C VAL A 23 3.79 -1.60 -0.90
N PHE A 24 3.96 -1.79 -2.21
CA PHE A 24 4.24 -0.72 -3.15
C PHE A 24 2.93 -0.22 -3.74
N VAL A 25 2.56 1.03 -3.46
CA VAL A 25 1.39 1.65 -4.09
C VAL A 25 1.75 2.25 -5.43
N ARG A 26 0.77 2.30 -6.34
CA ARG A 26 0.95 2.88 -7.68
C ARG A 26 1.36 4.34 -7.59
N ASN A 27 0.62 5.15 -6.87
CA ASN A 27 0.91 6.54 -6.55
C ASN A 27 -0.11 7.02 -5.50
N PHE A 28 0.22 8.09 -4.79
CA PHE A 28 -0.66 8.63 -3.75
C PHE A 28 -1.92 9.33 -4.29
N LEU A 29 -2.08 9.47 -5.62
CA LEU A 29 -3.29 9.99 -6.28
C LEU A 29 -4.26 8.89 -6.73
N CYS A 30 -3.88 7.63 -6.56
CA CYS A 30 -4.68 6.52 -7.04
C CYS A 30 -5.78 6.19 -6.02
N TYR A 31 -7.04 6.41 -6.40
CA TYR A 31 -8.18 6.15 -5.50
C TYR A 31 -8.24 4.69 -5.02
N THR A 32 -7.85 3.72 -5.86
CA THR A 32 -7.83 2.31 -5.46
C THR A 32 -6.72 2.02 -4.46
N CYS A 33 -5.54 2.64 -4.62
CA CYS A 33 -4.47 2.55 -3.62
C CYS A 33 -4.87 3.25 -2.32
N LYS A 34 -5.57 4.38 -2.39
CA LYS A 34 -6.09 5.07 -1.21
C LYS A 34 -7.01 4.15 -0.40
N GLU A 35 -7.99 3.52 -1.05
CA GLU A 35 -8.92 2.59 -0.36
C GLU A 35 -8.22 1.35 0.18
N TYR A 36 -7.25 0.82 -0.57
CA TYR A 36 -6.43 -0.29 -0.10
C TYR A 36 -5.63 0.09 1.16
N VAL A 37 -5.04 1.29 1.19
CA VAL A 37 -4.27 1.79 2.34
C VAL A 37 -5.17 2.14 3.53
N GLU A 38 -6.41 2.59 3.31
CA GLU A 38 -7.40 2.74 4.39
C GLU A 38 -7.76 1.40 5.03
N ASP A 39 -7.87 0.33 4.26
CA ASP A 39 -8.05 -1.00 4.85
C ASP A 39 -6.75 -1.47 5.54
N LEU A 40 -5.55 -1.21 4.98
CA LEU A 40 -4.29 -1.49 5.69
C LEU A 40 -4.19 -0.76 7.03
N ALA A 41 -4.70 0.46 7.13
CA ALA A 41 -4.73 1.25 8.36
C ALA A 41 -5.56 0.62 9.48
N LYS A 42 -6.45 -0.34 9.15
CA LYS A 42 -7.24 -1.09 10.14
C LYS A 42 -6.48 -2.25 10.77
N VAL A 43 -5.28 -2.58 10.28
CA VAL A 43 -4.46 -3.64 10.86
C VAL A 43 -3.98 -3.22 12.24
N PRO A 44 -4.35 -3.93 13.33
CA PRO A 44 -3.93 -3.52 14.66
C PRO A 44 -2.41 -3.65 14.84
N GLN A 45 -1.78 -2.61 15.38
CA GLN A 45 -0.35 -2.62 15.72
C GLN A 45 0.02 -3.82 16.62
N ALA A 46 -0.88 -4.21 17.53
CA ALA A 46 -0.68 -5.36 18.42
C ALA A 46 -0.50 -6.68 17.65
N PHE A 47 -1.20 -6.88 16.53
CA PHE A 47 -1.08 -8.10 15.74
C PHE A 47 0.30 -8.19 15.07
N LEU A 48 0.80 -7.05 14.59
CA LEU A 48 2.13 -6.92 14.00
C LEU A 48 3.23 -7.15 15.04
N GLN A 49 3.08 -6.57 16.24
CA GLN A 49 4.03 -6.72 17.35
C GLN A 49 4.10 -8.16 17.86
N GLU A 50 2.96 -8.83 18.06
CA GLU A 50 2.90 -10.23 18.52
C GLU A 50 3.59 -11.18 17.52
N ALA A 51 3.47 -10.90 16.22
CA ALA A 51 4.12 -11.69 15.17
C ALA A 51 5.57 -11.28 14.89
N ASN A 52 6.08 -10.22 15.53
CA ASN A 52 7.35 -9.57 15.20
C ASN A 52 7.46 -9.26 13.69
N VAL A 53 6.42 -8.65 13.11
CA VAL A 53 6.36 -8.25 11.69
C VAL A 53 6.17 -6.74 11.54
N ARG A 54 6.85 -6.12 10.57
CA ARG A 54 6.60 -4.72 10.16
C ARG A 54 5.63 -4.67 9.00
N LEU A 55 4.78 -3.64 8.97
CA LEU A 55 3.90 -3.35 7.83
C LEU A 55 4.29 -1.99 7.26
N ILE A 56 4.71 -2.00 5.99
CA ILE A 56 5.35 -0.85 5.36
C ILE A 56 4.67 -0.55 4.02
N VAL A 57 4.35 0.72 3.78
CA VAL A 57 3.89 1.21 2.47
C VAL A 57 5.00 2.03 1.80
N ILE A 58 5.26 1.77 0.52
CA ILE A 58 6.18 2.53 -0.31
C ILE A 58 5.41 3.15 -1.49
N GLY A 59 5.47 4.47 -1.62
CA GLY A 59 5.01 5.20 -2.80
C GLY A 59 6.15 5.58 -3.73
N GLN A 60 5.82 6.21 -4.87
CA GLN A 60 6.81 6.78 -5.81
C GLN A 60 6.79 8.32 -5.86
N SER A 61 5.98 8.97 -5.02
CA SER A 61 5.86 10.42 -4.98
C SER A 61 6.97 11.07 -4.16
N SER A 62 7.07 12.41 -4.18
CA SER A 62 7.93 13.14 -3.24
C SER A 62 7.53 12.86 -1.77
N TYR A 63 8.51 12.87 -0.87
CA TYR A 63 8.32 12.57 0.55
C TYR A 63 7.37 13.54 1.26
N HIS A 64 7.23 14.77 0.75
CA HIS A 64 6.28 15.77 1.24
C HIS A 64 4.83 15.26 1.24
N HIS A 65 4.50 14.30 0.37
CA HIS A 65 3.16 13.73 0.26
C HIS A 65 2.88 12.61 1.27
N ILE A 66 3.89 12.11 2.00
CA ILE A 66 3.70 11.03 2.99
C ILE A 66 2.72 11.49 4.08
N LYS A 67 3.00 12.62 4.74
CA LYS A 67 2.18 13.12 5.87
C LYS A 67 0.72 13.39 5.44
N PRO A 68 0.44 14.11 4.33
CA PRO A 68 -0.91 14.26 3.81
C PRO A 68 -1.61 12.93 3.48
N PHE A 69 -0.91 11.98 2.85
CA PHE A 69 -1.50 10.70 2.47
C PHE A 69 -1.82 9.80 3.69
N CYS A 70 -0.94 9.77 4.70
CA CYS A 70 -1.22 9.14 5.99
C CYS A 70 -2.44 9.79 6.67
N SER A 71 -2.51 11.12 6.70
CA SER A 71 -3.67 11.84 7.28
C SER A 71 -4.97 11.53 6.54
N LEU A 72 -4.93 11.39 5.21
CA LEU A 72 -6.10 11.08 4.37
C LEU A 72 -6.60 9.65 4.58
N THR A 73 -5.69 8.71 4.79
CA THR A 73 -6.00 7.27 4.88
C THR A 73 -6.14 6.76 6.31
N GLY A 74 -5.74 7.56 7.30
CA GLY A 74 -5.62 7.11 8.69
C GLY A 74 -4.47 6.13 8.92
N TYR A 75 -3.56 5.96 7.95
CA TYR A 75 -2.46 5.00 8.04
C TYR A 75 -1.38 5.47 9.03
N THR A 76 -1.18 4.70 10.09
CA THR A 76 -0.28 5.03 11.21
C THR A 76 0.98 4.16 11.27
N HIS A 77 1.09 3.14 10.42
CA HIS A 77 2.30 2.34 10.31
C HIS A 77 3.33 3.05 9.41
N GLU A 78 4.37 2.32 9.01
CA GLU A 78 5.54 2.90 8.38
C GLU A 78 5.30 3.20 6.90
N MET A 79 5.63 4.43 6.48
CA MET A 79 5.49 4.85 5.10
C MET A 79 6.76 5.51 4.58
N TYR A 80 7.17 5.11 3.38
CA TYR A 80 8.31 5.66 2.69
C TYR A 80 7.95 5.96 1.23
N VAL A 81 8.89 6.59 0.54
CA VAL A 81 8.82 6.75 -0.92
C VAL A 81 10.12 6.30 -1.59
N ASP A 82 10.00 5.89 -2.85
CA ASP A 82 11.08 5.66 -3.79
C ASP A 82 10.87 6.57 -5.02
N PRO A 83 11.23 7.87 -4.92
CA PRO A 83 10.85 8.86 -5.93
C PRO A 83 11.43 8.58 -7.33
N GLN A 84 12.62 7.97 -7.37
CA GLN A 84 13.29 7.59 -8.62
C GLN A 84 12.81 6.23 -9.18
N ARG A 85 11.96 5.53 -8.42
CA ARG A 85 11.41 4.21 -8.75
C ARG A 85 12.47 3.14 -8.97
N GLU A 86 13.64 3.27 -8.38
CA GLU A 86 14.73 2.31 -8.59
C GLU A 86 14.34 0.91 -8.11
N ILE A 87 13.61 0.81 -7.00
CA ILE A 87 13.12 -0.45 -6.47
C ILE A 87 12.00 -1.00 -7.34
N TYR A 88 11.05 -0.14 -7.76
CA TYR A 88 9.98 -0.53 -8.70
C TYR A 88 10.56 -1.11 -10.00
N LYS A 89 11.57 -0.46 -10.58
CA LYS A 89 12.26 -0.93 -11.79
C LYS A 89 12.99 -2.25 -11.54
N THR A 90 13.74 -2.34 -10.44
CA THR A 90 14.51 -3.54 -10.08
C THR A 90 13.62 -4.76 -9.88
N LEU A 91 12.44 -4.58 -9.27
CA LEU A 91 11.44 -5.64 -9.07
C LEU A 91 10.59 -5.94 -10.30
N GLY A 92 10.76 -5.19 -11.40
CA GLY A 92 10.00 -5.40 -12.65
C GLY A 92 8.53 -4.98 -12.58
N MET A 93 8.17 -4.03 -11.71
CA MET A 93 6.80 -3.51 -11.62
C MET A 93 6.41 -2.77 -12.91
N LYS A 94 5.30 -3.19 -13.51
CA LYS A 94 4.89 -2.75 -14.85
C LYS A 94 4.42 -1.29 -14.88
N ARG A 95 4.33 -0.77 -16.11
CA ARG A 95 3.65 0.49 -16.44
C ARG A 95 2.45 0.18 -17.34
N GLY A 96 1.34 0.89 -17.15
CA GLY A 96 0.08 0.67 -17.86
C GLY A 96 -0.83 -0.34 -17.16
N GLU A 97 -2.01 -0.59 -17.72
CA GLU A 97 -2.98 -1.56 -17.21
C GLU A 97 -2.93 -2.80 -18.12
N GLY A 98 -2.79 -4.01 -17.57
CA GLY A 98 -2.89 -5.24 -18.35
C GLY A 98 -4.31 -5.46 -18.89
N ASN A 99 -4.44 -6.02 -20.10
CA ASN A 99 -5.75 -6.29 -20.71
C ASN A 99 -6.59 -7.28 -19.90
N ASN A 100 -7.83 -6.88 -19.62
CA ASN A 100 -9.03 -7.70 -19.35
C ASN A 100 -8.84 -8.94 -18.47
N ILE A 101 -8.58 -8.74 -17.19
CA ILE A 101 -9.04 -9.71 -16.18
C ILE A 101 -9.86 -8.93 -15.16
N SER A 102 -11.10 -9.37 -14.94
CA SER A 102 -12.04 -8.84 -13.96
C SER A 102 -11.60 -9.19 -12.53
N VAL A 103 -10.35 -8.89 -12.17
CA VAL A 103 -9.89 -8.97 -10.78
C VAL A 103 -10.44 -7.73 -10.09
N ARG A 104 -11.30 -7.94 -9.09
CA ARG A 104 -11.79 -6.89 -8.22
C ARG A 104 -11.12 -7.09 -6.87
N SER A 105 -10.22 -6.18 -6.50
CA SER A 105 -9.67 -6.15 -5.15
C SER A 105 -10.82 -6.06 -4.12
N PRO A 106 -10.84 -6.92 -3.09
CA PRO A 106 -11.86 -6.88 -2.05
C PRO A 106 -11.78 -5.61 -1.18
N HIS A 107 -10.68 -4.87 -1.30
CA HIS A 107 -10.40 -3.64 -0.57
C HIS A 107 -10.79 -2.38 -1.35
N VAL A 108 -11.23 -2.52 -2.61
CA VAL A 108 -11.75 -1.40 -3.40
C VAL A 108 -13.28 -1.43 -3.35
N LYS A 109 -13.83 -0.53 -2.52
CA LYS A 109 -15.23 -0.41 -2.14
C LYS A 109 -15.98 0.56 -3.05
N SER A 110 -15.31 1.57 -3.60
CA SER A 110 -15.94 2.46 -4.57
C SER A 110 -16.29 1.69 -5.84
N ASN A 111 -17.59 1.50 -6.08
CA ASN A 111 -18.07 1.21 -7.43
C ASN A 111 -17.81 2.42 -8.33
N THR A 112 -17.81 2.17 -9.64
CA THR A 112 -17.71 3.08 -10.79
C THR A 112 -18.69 4.27 -10.82
N LEU A 113 -19.24 4.73 -9.70
CA LEU A 113 -19.88 6.05 -9.60
C LEU A 113 -18.81 7.13 -9.78
N LEU A 114 -18.68 7.58 -11.02
CA LEU A 114 -17.76 8.62 -11.48
C LEU A 114 -17.74 9.86 -10.57
N GLY A 115 -18.84 10.18 -9.88
CA GLY A 115 -18.94 11.31 -8.95
C GLY A 115 -18.05 11.17 -7.71
N SER A 116 -18.06 10.01 -7.05
CA SER A 116 -17.25 9.75 -5.84
C SER A 116 -15.77 9.71 -6.20
N ILE A 117 -15.43 9.08 -7.33
CA ILE A 117 -14.07 9.05 -7.86
C ILE A 117 -13.59 10.46 -8.20
N ARG A 118 -14.41 11.31 -8.84
CA ARG A 118 -14.05 12.70 -9.18
C ARG A 118 -13.89 13.60 -7.96
N SER A 119 -14.66 13.37 -6.89
CA SER A 119 -14.53 14.14 -5.65
C SER A 119 -13.25 13.74 -4.91
N MET A 120 -13.00 12.44 -4.77
CA MET A 120 -11.74 11.93 -4.20
C MET A 120 -10.54 12.38 -5.04
N TRP A 121 -10.63 12.28 -6.36
CA TRP A 121 -9.59 12.76 -7.28
C TRP A 121 -9.32 14.25 -7.07
N ARG A 122 -10.36 15.10 -6.98
CA ARG A 122 -10.17 16.55 -6.74
C ARG A 122 -9.55 16.86 -5.38
N ALA A 123 -9.90 16.12 -4.34
CA ALA A 123 -9.26 16.25 -3.03
C ALA A 123 -7.78 15.80 -3.08
N MET A 124 -7.50 14.75 -3.84
CA MET A 124 -6.16 14.21 -4.03
C MET A 124 -5.32 15.06 -4.99
N THR A 125 -5.88 15.81 -5.94
CA THR A 125 -5.13 16.70 -6.86
C THR A 125 -5.14 18.17 -6.42
N GLY A 126 -5.42 18.45 -5.15
CA GLY A 126 -5.30 19.80 -4.62
C GLY A 126 -3.83 20.27 -4.59
N PRO A 127 -3.56 21.55 -4.30
CA PRO A 127 -2.20 22.10 -4.25
C PRO A 127 -1.26 21.38 -3.26
N ALA A 128 -1.82 20.64 -2.31
CA ALA A 128 -1.08 19.81 -1.35
C ALA A 128 -0.50 18.53 -1.97
N PHE A 129 -0.87 18.21 -3.20
CA PHE A 129 -0.50 17.00 -3.93
C PHE A 129 -0.22 17.36 -5.40
N ASP A 130 0.83 18.14 -5.63
CA ASP A 130 1.37 18.30 -6.97
C ASP A 130 1.89 16.94 -7.43
N PHE A 131 1.23 16.37 -8.43
CA PHE A 131 1.60 15.04 -8.91
C PHE A 131 3.04 15.03 -9.42
N GLN A 132 3.93 14.41 -8.66
CA GLN A 132 5.29 14.11 -9.06
C GLN A 132 5.44 12.59 -9.05
N GLY A 133 5.50 11.99 -10.24
CA GLY A 133 5.61 10.54 -10.42
C GLY A 133 5.18 10.09 -11.81
N ASP A 134 4.99 8.79 -11.98
CA ASP A 134 4.52 8.17 -13.23
C ASP A 134 3.09 7.62 -13.06
N PRO A 135 2.05 8.21 -13.70
CA PRO A 135 0.67 7.78 -13.53
C PRO A 135 0.42 6.35 -13.99
N ALA A 136 1.26 5.84 -14.89
CA ALA A 136 1.14 4.52 -15.45
C ALA A 136 1.73 3.43 -14.55
N GLN A 137 2.57 3.78 -13.56
CA GLN A 137 3.23 2.82 -12.69
C GLN A 137 2.24 1.89 -11.98
N GLN A 138 2.57 0.61 -11.92
CA GLN A 138 1.89 -0.39 -11.10
C GLN A 138 2.66 -0.66 -9.80
N GLY A 139 1.94 -1.22 -8.84
CA GLY A 139 2.43 -1.56 -7.51
C GLY A 139 2.71 -3.05 -7.35
N GLY A 140 2.69 -3.49 -6.09
CA GLY A 140 2.84 -4.88 -5.71
C GLY A 140 3.02 -5.04 -4.21
N ALA A 141 3.22 -6.27 -3.76
CA ALA A 141 3.47 -6.58 -2.37
C ALA A 141 4.57 -7.64 -2.24
N LEU A 142 5.40 -7.48 -1.21
CA LEU A 142 6.48 -8.41 -0.89
C LEU A 142 6.42 -8.75 0.60
N ILE A 143 6.87 -9.95 0.93
CA ILE A 143 7.21 -10.32 2.31
C ILE A 143 8.70 -10.64 2.31
N LEU A 144 9.46 -9.83 3.03
CA LEU A 144 10.92 -9.85 3.04
C LEU A 144 11.44 -10.10 4.45
N GLY A 145 12.60 -10.73 4.53
CA GLY A 145 13.39 -10.85 5.75
C GLY A 145 12.80 -11.79 6.83
N PRO A 146 13.54 -11.98 7.94
CA PRO A 146 14.83 -11.37 8.23
C PRO A 146 15.95 -11.82 7.27
N GLY A 147 16.99 -11.02 7.12
CA GLY A 147 18.07 -11.28 6.16
C GLY A 147 17.66 -11.01 4.71
N ASN A 148 18.27 -11.74 3.76
CA ASN A 148 18.01 -11.56 2.32
C ASN A 148 16.94 -12.54 1.79
N GLU A 149 15.98 -12.92 2.63
CA GLU A 149 14.93 -13.86 2.28
C GLU A 149 13.72 -13.18 1.66
N VAL A 150 13.14 -13.82 0.64
CA VAL A 150 11.88 -13.41 0.00
C VAL A 150 10.85 -14.51 0.23
N HIS A 151 9.86 -14.24 1.08
CA HIS A 151 8.81 -15.21 1.40
C HIS A 151 7.62 -15.12 0.44
N PHE A 152 7.40 -13.96 -0.17
CA PHE A 152 6.29 -13.73 -1.08
C PHE A 152 6.58 -12.54 -2.00
N LEU A 153 6.09 -12.62 -3.24
CA LEU A 153 6.12 -11.55 -4.23
C LEU A 153 4.83 -11.59 -5.05
N HIS A 154 4.13 -10.46 -5.08
CA HIS A 154 3.02 -10.19 -5.98
C HIS A 154 3.27 -8.87 -6.71
N LEU A 155 3.18 -8.89 -8.04
CA LEU A 155 3.32 -7.70 -8.88
C LEU A 155 1.98 -7.39 -9.51
N ASP A 156 1.43 -6.21 -9.22
CA ASP A 156 0.09 -5.85 -9.67
C ASP A 156 0.04 -5.76 -11.20
N LYS A 157 -0.93 -6.44 -11.81
CA LYS A 157 -1.17 -6.35 -13.26
C LYS A 157 -1.98 -5.11 -13.65
N ASN A 158 -2.78 -4.59 -12.73
CA ASN A 158 -3.62 -3.43 -12.91
C ASN A 158 -4.01 -2.81 -11.55
N ARG A 159 -4.65 -1.64 -11.58
CA ARG A 159 -5.06 -0.89 -10.37
C ARG A 159 -6.04 -1.58 -9.41
N LEU A 160 -6.62 -2.72 -9.80
CA LEU A 160 -7.55 -3.53 -9.01
C LEU A 160 -6.96 -4.89 -8.61
N ASP A 161 -5.70 -5.16 -8.95
CA ASP A 161 -5.02 -6.45 -8.74
C ASP A 161 -4.21 -6.49 -7.43
N HIS A 162 -4.44 -5.57 -6.49
CA HIS A 162 -3.78 -5.62 -5.19
C HIS A 162 -4.07 -6.96 -4.50
N VAL A 163 -3.02 -7.61 -3.99
CA VAL A 163 -3.16 -8.83 -3.18
C VAL A 163 -4.09 -8.57 -1.98
N PRO A 164 -5.02 -9.48 -1.63
CA PRO A 164 -5.83 -9.30 -0.43
C PRO A 164 -4.98 -9.17 0.83
N ILE A 165 -5.31 -8.22 1.71
CA ILE A 165 -4.51 -7.91 2.91
C ILE A 165 -4.40 -9.14 3.81
N ASN A 166 -5.49 -9.89 4.01
CA ASN A 166 -5.45 -11.11 4.82
C ASN A 166 -4.54 -12.20 4.24
N THR A 167 -4.31 -12.23 2.92
CA THR A 167 -3.34 -13.15 2.31
C THR A 167 -1.93 -12.81 2.76
N VAL A 168 -1.51 -11.54 2.68
CA VAL A 168 -0.15 -11.15 3.12
C VAL A 168 0.03 -11.22 4.63
N LEU A 169 -1.00 -10.91 5.42
CA LEU A 169 -0.96 -11.09 6.88
C LEU A 169 -0.74 -12.57 7.23
N GLN A 170 -1.53 -13.47 6.66
CA GLN A 170 -1.42 -14.90 6.95
C GLN A 170 -0.06 -15.47 6.52
N LEU A 171 0.43 -15.13 5.32
CA LEU A 171 1.74 -15.56 4.84
C LEU A 171 2.89 -15.02 5.70
N ALA A 172 2.72 -13.85 6.32
CA ALA A 172 3.71 -13.29 7.24
C ALA A 172 3.65 -13.89 8.66
N GLY A 173 2.58 -14.62 8.99
CA GLY A 173 2.31 -15.14 10.34
C GLY A 173 1.54 -14.17 11.25
N VAL A 174 0.86 -13.18 10.66
CA VAL A 174 0.06 -12.17 11.37
C VAL A 174 -1.41 -12.58 11.37
N LYS A 175 -2.11 -12.33 12.49
CA LYS A 175 -3.56 -12.54 12.61
C LYS A 175 -4.33 -11.74 11.54
N THR A 176 -5.34 -12.37 10.94
CA THR A 176 -6.21 -11.73 9.94
C THR A 176 -7.15 -10.71 10.56
N VAL A 177 -7.59 -9.75 9.75
CA VAL A 177 -8.47 -8.65 10.17
C VAL A 177 -9.80 -8.72 9.39
N ASN A 178 -10.89 -8.32 10.03
CA ASN A 178 -12.19 -8.20 9.36
C ASN A 178 -12.32 -6.83 8.69
N PHE A 179 -12.31 -6.81 7.35
CA PHE A 179 -12.45 -5.58 6.56
C PHE A 179 -13.89 -5.31 6.09
N THR A 180 -14.83 -6.20 6.42
CA THR A 180 -16.26 -6.01 6.10
C THR A 180 -16.83 -4.92 7.00
N ASN A 181 -17.51 -3.92 6.42
CA ASN A 181 -18.20 -2.87 7.17
C ASN A 181 -19.49 -3.38 7.87
N LYS A 182 -19.62 -4.69 8.11
CA LYS A 182 -20.76 -5.24 8.85
C LYS A 182 -20.45 -5.11 10.34
N THR A 183 -21.16 -4.23 11.01
CA THR A 183 -21.26 -4.23 12.47
C THR A 183 -21.57 -5.66 12.91
N GLN A 184 -20.76 -6.25 13.79
CA GLN A 184 -21.16 -7.49 14.45
C GLN A 184 -22.40 -7.15 15.27
N ILE A 185 -23.57 -7.57 14.78
CA ILE A 185 -24.77 -7.62 15.60
C ILE A 185 -24.47 -8.73 16.60
N ILE A 186 -24.14 -8.34 17.83
CA ILE A 186 -24.11 -9.26 18.95
C ILE A 186 -25.57 -9.40 19.36
N ASP A 187 -26.22 -10.48 18.91
CA ASP A 187 -27.48 -10.90 19.51
C ASP A 187 -27.14 -11.36 20.93
N ILE A 188 -27.68 -10.64 21.92
CA ILE A 188 -27.62 -10.97 23.35
C ILE A 188 -28.85 -11.80 23.71
#